data_AF-A0AAW0N7T0-F1
#
_entry.id   AF-A0AAW0N7T0-F1
#
_cell.length_a   1.000
_cell.length_b   1.000
_cell.length_c   1.000
_cell.angle_alpha   90.00
_cell.angle_beta   90.00
_cell.angle_gamma   90.00
#
_symmetry.space_group_name_H-M   'P 1'
#
loop_
_entity.id
_entity.type
_entity.pdbx_description
1 polymer ?
#
loop_
_entity_poly.entity_id
_entity_poly.type
_entity_poly.pdbx_seq_one_letter_code
_entity_poly.pdbx_strand_id
1 'polypeptide(L)'
;MQLVLLCHERDFKHFGHAKVFSELLDDLKELEENGIMTDAGSVKGALYCVSGDNLGSHCIGGFSENFSTSEYFCRYCLISRTEFQTSDPTSCGPERTPESYQAAVDRLQAEDVREVDGVKFRNGGITEDDSQRHYCSVSRSFS
;
A
#
# COMPACT_ATOMS: atom_id res chain seq x y z
N MET A 1 6.72 -14.21 -16.37
CA MET A 1 6.70 -12.83 -15.83
C MET A 1 6.62 -11.89 -17.01
N GLN A 2 5.51 -11.17 -17.18
CA GLN A 2 5.33 -10.19 -18.24
C GLN A 2 5.29 -8.79 -17.61
N LEU A 3 6.00 -7.83 -18.19
CA LEU A 3 5.95 -6.44 -17.77
C LEU A 3 4.68 -5.79 -18.35
N VAL A 4 3.82 -5.28 -17.47
CA VAL A 4 2.53 -4.67 -17.85
C VAL A 4 2.49 -3.15 -17.68
N LEU A 5 3.40 -2.59 -16.86
CA LEU A 5 3.49 -1.15 -16.63
C LEU A 5 4.94 -0.76 -16.35
N LEU A 6 5.42 0.32 -16.99
CA LEU A 6 6.71 0.95 -16.72
C LEU A 6 6.54 2.47 -16.78
N CYS A 7 6.99 3.16 -15.75
CA CYS A 7 6.90 4.62 -15.68
C CYS A 7 8.14 5.21 -14.99
N HIS A 8 8.39 6.49 -15.23
CA HIS A 8 9.45 7.20 -14.54
C HIS A 8 8.94 7.76 -13.21
N GLU A 9 9.75 7.74 -12.14
CA GLU A 9 9.36 8.28 -10.82
C GLU A 9 8.83 9.73 -10.86
N ARG A 10 9.31 10.54 -11.81
CA ARG A 10 8.85 11.93 -11.99
C ARG A 10 7.38 12.00 -12.40
N ASP A 11 6.87 10.97 -13.06
CA ASP A 11 5.49 10.91 -13.53
C ASP A 11 4.54 10.69 -12.34
N PHE A 12 4.96 9.92 -11.32
CA PHE A 12 4.21 9.86 -10.05
C PHE A 12 4.12 11.21 -9.35
N LYS A 13 5.20 11.99 -9.35
CA LYS A 13 5.22 13.33 -8.75
C LYS A 13 4.35 14.33 -9.52
N HIS A 14 4.26 14.17 -10.83
CA HIS A 14 3.54 15.10 -11.70
C HIS A 14 2.05 14.76 -11.85
N PHE A 15 1.72 13.48 -12.06
CA PHE A 15 0.35 13.03 -12.33
C PHE A 15 -0.33 12.36 -11.13
N GLY A 16 0.44 11.92 -10.13
CA GLY A 16 -0.07 11.17 -8.99
C GLY A 16 -0.27 9.68 -9.28
N HIS A 17 -0.34 8.88 -8.21
CA HIS A 17 -0.48 7.43 -8.28
C HIS A 17 -1.74 6.99 -9.03
N ALA A 18 -2.89 7.58 -8.69
CA ALA A 18 -4.17 7.22 -9.27
C ALA A 18 -4.16 7.31 -10.80
N LYS A 19 -3.53 8.36 -11.36
CA LYS A 19 -3.49 8.56 -12.81
C LYS A 19 -2.47 7.65 -13.51
N VAL A 20 -1.32 7.39 -12.88
CA VAL A 20 -0.29 6.51 -13.46
C VAL A 20 -0.75 5.05 -13.47
N PHE A 21 -1.49 4.62 -12.45
CA PHE A 21 -1.98 3.24 -12.33
C PHE A 21 -3.35 3.00 -12.97
N SER A 22 -4.04 4.02 -13.50
CA SER A 22 -5.44 3.88 -13.93
C SER A 22 -5.66 2.74 -14.92
N GLU A 23 -4.87 2.68 -15.99
CA GLU A 23 -5.03 1.65 -17.03
C GLU A 23 -4.80 0.24 -16.48
N LEU A 24 -3.80 0.07 -15.60
CA LEU A 24 -3.53 -1.24 -14.97
C LEU A 24 -4.66 -1.65 -14.03
N LEU A 25 -5.24 -0.70 -13.28
CA LEU A 25 -6.35 -0.99 -12.38
C LEU A 25 -7.62 -1.34 -13.16
N ASP A 26 -7.86 -0.67 -14.29
CA ASP A 26 -9.00 -0.97 -15.16
C ASP A 26 -8.87 -2.36 -15.79
N ASP A 27 -7.67 -2.73 -16.27
CA ASP A 27 -7.40 -4.08 -16.77
C ASP A 27 -7.59 -5.16 -15.69
N LEU A 28 -7.14 -4.90 -14.45
CA LEU A 28 -7.31 -5.84 -13.34
C LEU A 28 -8.79 -6.02 -12.96
N LYS A 29 -9.56 -4.93 -12.95
CA LYS A 29 -11.02 -4.97 -12.71
C LYS A 29 -11.73 -5.75 -13.80
N GLU A 30 -11.37 -5.54 -15.07
CA GLU A 30 -11.95 -6.30 -16.19
C GLU A 30 -11.68 -7.80 -16.05
N LEU A 31 -10.47 -8.19 -15.63
CA LEU A 31 -10.12 -9.59 -15.39
C LEU A 31 -10.93 -10.22 -14.23
N GLU A 32 -11.26 -9.43 -13.21
CA GLU A 32 -12.00 -9.89 -12.03
C GLU A 32 -13.52 -9.97 -12.30
N GLU A 33 -14.07 -8.95 -12.93
CA GLU A 33 -15.51 -8.82 -13.17
C GLU A 33 -15.98 -9.62 -14.38
N ASN A 34 -15.22 -9.59 -15.48
CA ASN A 34 -15.63 -10.16 -16.78
C ASN A 34 -14.78 -11.39 -17.16
N GLY A 35 -13.50 -11.36 -16.83
CA GLY A 35 -12.55 -12.43 -17.14
C GLY A 35 -12.20 -12.50 -18.63
N ILE A 36 -11.53 -13.58 -19.02
CA ILE A 36 -11.13 -13.84 -20.41
C ILE A 36 -11.99 -14.96 -20.98
N MET A 37 -12.67 -14.69 -22.10
CA MET A 37 -13.43 -15.70 -22.83
C MET A 37 -12.48 -16.64 -23.60
N THR A 38 -12.63 -17.93 -23.35
CA THR A 38 -11.91 -19.01 -24.05
C THR A 38 -12.89 -20.00 -24.66
N ASP A 39 -12.39 -20.93 -25.49
CA ASP A 39 -13.21 -22.02 -26.04
C ASP A 39 -13.83 -22.92 -24.95
N ALA A 40 -13.26 -22.91 -23.74
CA ALA A 40 -13.72 -23.67 -22.58
C ALA A 40 -14.63 -22.86 -21.63
N GLY A 41 -14.92 -21.59 -21.93
CA GLY A 41 -15.70 -20.68 -21.10
C GLY A 41 -14.92 -19.47 -20.60
N SER A 42 -15.53 -18.69 -19.70
CA SER A 42 -14.91 -17.52 -19.07
C SER A 42 -13.97 -17.93 -17.94
N VAL A 43 -12.75 -17.40 -17.95
CA VAL A 43 -11.76 -17.55 -16.89
C VAL A 43 -11.54 -16.19 -16.23
N LYS A 44 -11.90 -16.07 -14.96
CA LYS A 44 -11.69 -14.86 -14.16
C LYS A 44 -10.34 -14.90 -13.45
N GLY A 45 -9.71 -13.74 -13.31
CA GLY A 45 -8.47 -13.54 -12.57
C GLY A 45 -8.64 -12.48 -11.50
N ALA A 46 -7.91 -12.58 -10.40
CA ALA A 46 -7.90 -11.57 -9.35
C ALA A 46 -6.47 -11.29 -8.92
N LEU A 47 -6.21 -10.08 -8.42
CA LEU A 47 -4.92 -9.73 -7.84
C LEU A 47 -4.75 -10.46 -6.51
N TYR A 48 -3.76 -11.36 -6.43
CA TYR A 48 -3.51 -12.12 -5.21
C TYR A 48 -2.62 -11.36 -4.21
N CYS A 49 -1.48 -10.82 -4.66
CA CYS A 49 -0.57 -10.07 -3.80
C CYS A 49 0.28 -9.07 -4.59
N VAL A 50 0.75 -8.04 -3.89
CA VAL A 50 1.74 -7.09 -4.39
C VAL A 50 3.08 -7.42 -3.74
N SER A 51 4.07 -7.71 -4.57
CA SER A 51 5.45 -7.89 -4.13
C SER A 51 6.28 -6.70 -4.62
N GLY A 52 7.06 -6.12 -3.72
CA GLY A 52 7.91 -4.98 -4.02
C GLY A 52 9.06 -4.89 -3.04
N ASP A 53 10.09 -4.13 -3.41
CA ASP A 53 11.11 -3.73 -2.45
C ASP A 53 10.51 -2.84 -1.35
N ASN A 54 11.32 -2.47 -0.37
CA ASN A 54 10.85 -1.67 0.76
C ASN A 54 10.32 -0.30 0.32
N LEU A 55 10.98 0.34 -0.64
CA LEU A 55 10.62 1.69 -1.06
C LEU A 55 9.31 1.68 -1.85
N GLY A 56 9.20 0.80 -2.84
CA GLY A 56 8.01 0.63 -3.67
C GLY A 56 6.80 0.20 -2.84
N SER A 57 6.98 -0.72 -1.87
CA SER A 57 5.88 -1.16 -1.00
C SER A 57 5.37 -0.03 -0.10
N HIS A 58 6.27 0.81 0.43
CA HIS A 58 5.89 1.98 1.21
C HIS A 58 5.14 3.00 0.34
N CYS A 59 5.66 3.25 -0.86
CA CYS A 59 5.09 4.19 -1.82
C CYS A 59 3.65 3.79 -2.23
N ILE A 60 3.45 2.53 -2.64
CA ILE A 60 2.13 1.99 -2.99
C ILE A 60 1.19 1.97 -1.77
N GLY A 61 1.70 1.58 -0.60
CA GLY A 61 0.92 1.49 0.63
C GLY A 61 0.67 2.82 1.34
N GLY A 62 1.13 3.96 0.81
CA GLY A 62 0.93 5.27 1.42
C GLY A 62 1.72 5.51 2.71
N PHE A 63 2.76 4.72 2.97
CA PHE A 63 3.65 4.85 4.12
C PHE A 63 4.85 5.76 3.84
N SER A 64 5.42 6.33 4.89
CA SER A 64 6.62 7.16 4.82
C SER A 64 7.78 6.39 4.21
N GLU A 65 8.42 6.93 3.16
CA GLU A 65 9.70 6.41 2.66
C GLU A 65 10.92 6.97 3.39
N ASN A 66 10.71 7.74 4.47
CA ASN A 66 11.80 8.28 5.28
C ASN A 66 12.22 7.31 6.38
N PHE A 67 13.10 6.37 6.02
CA PHE A 67 13.62 5.37 6.96
C PHE A 67 14.67 5.92 7.94
N SER A 68 15.11 7.17 7.78
CA SER A 68 16.15 7.78 8.62
C SER A 68 15.59 8.55 9.80
N THR A 69 14.45 9.24 9.63
CA THR A 69 13.90 10.10 10.69
C THR A 69 12.41 9.89 10.97
N SER A 70 11.68 9.08 10.20
CA SER A 70 10.29 8.76 10.57
C SER A 70 10.27 7.98 11.88
N GLU A 71 9.35 8.33 12.78
CA GLU A 71 9.18 7.63 14.06
C GLU A 71 8.60 6.24 13.85
N TYR A 72 7.62 6.11 12.95
CA TYR A 72 6.93 4.85 12.64
C TYR A 72 7.24 4.41 11.22
N PHE A 73 8.46 3.93 11.01
CA PHE A 73 8.99 3.59 9.69
C PHE A 73 8.60 2.18 9.19
N CYS A 74 7.96 1.34 10.01
CA CYS A 74 7.59 -0.02 9.64
C CYS A 74 6.18 -0.08 9.02
N ARG A 75 6.03 -0.70 7.85
CA ARG A 75 4.72 -0.94 7.22
C ARG A 75 3.91 -2.09 7.81
N TYR A 76 4.52 -2.91 8.67
CA TYR A 76 3.87 -4.08 9.25
C TYR A 76 3.36 -3.84 10.68
N CYS A 77 4.06 -3.00 11.45
CA CYS A 77 3.73 -2.74 12.85
C CYS A 77 4.00 -1.28 13.24
N LEU A 78 3.45 -0.89 14.39
CA LEU A 78 3.59 0.42 15.03
C LEU A 78 4.78 0.45 16.00
N ILE A 79 5.91 -0.14 15.61
CA ILE A 79 7.15 0.03 16.38
C ILE A 79 7.70 1.43 16.19
N SER A 80 8.05 2.09 17.29
CA SER A 80 8.70 3.39 17.25
C SER A 80 10.20 3.24 16.92
N ARG A 81 10.82 4.29 16.38
CA ARG A 81 12.27 4.30 16.10
C ARG A 81 13.07 4.10 17.38
N THR A 82 12.64 4.75 18.45
CA THR A 82 13.29 4.67 19.75
C THR A 82 13.27 3.23 20.26
N GLU A 83 12.12 2.54 20.21
CA GLU A 83 12.03 1.14 20.61
C GLU A 83 12.87 0.22 19.71
N PHE A 84 12.80 0.37 18.39
CA PHE A 84 13.57 -0.46 17.46
C PHE A 84 15.09 -0.33 17.67
N GLN A 85 15.58 0.86 18.01
CA GLN A 85 17.01 1.10 18.22
C GLN A 85 17.53 0.64 19.58
N THR A 86 16.65 0.57 20.59
CA THR A 86 17.03 0.25 21.97
C THR A 86 16.71 -1.19 22.37
N SER A 87 15.81 -1.83 21.63
CA SER A 87 15.36 -3.20 21.87
C SER A 87 16.08 -4.20 20.97
N ASP A 88 15.74 -5.47 21.11
CA ASP A 88 16.25 -6.53 20.25
C ASP A 88 15.86 -6.29 18.77
N PRO A 89 16.75 -6.50 17.78
CA PRO A 89 16.44 -6.28 16.36
C PRO A 89 15.25 -7.07 15.80
N THR A 90 14.78 -8.11 16.52
CA THR A 90 13.59 -8.89 16.11
C THR A 90 12.29 -8.35 16.71
N SER A 91 12.38 -7.33 17.58
CA SER A 91 11.23 -6.72 18.25
C SER A 91 10.23 -6.17 17.24
N CYS A 92 8.95 -6.36 17.55
CA CYS A 92 7.84 -5.85 16.77
C CYS A 92 6.90 -5.08 17.69
N GLY A 93 6.42 -3.94 17.21
CA GLY A 93 5.30 -3.23 17.85
C GLY A 93 3.96 -3.89 17.52
N PRO A 94 2.84 -3.29 17.95
CA PRO A 94 1.50 -3.73 17.58
C PRO A 94 1.33 -3.81 16.07
N GLU A 95 0.73 -4.88 15.56
CA GLU A 95 0.48 -5.04 14.14
C GLU A 95 -0.46 -3.95 13.62
N ARG A 96 -0.20 -3.47 12.39
CA ARG A 96 -1.11 -2.55 11.73
C ARG A 96 -2.34 -3.32 11.25
N THR A 97 -3.51 -2.75 11.52
CA THR A 97 -4.79 -3.22 10.99
C THR A 97 -5.38 -2.19 10.02
N PRO A 98 -6.33 -2.58 9.15
CA PRO A 98 -7.06 -1.63 8.29
C PRO A 98 -7.67 -0.46 9.08
N GLU A 99 -8.19 -0.72 10.27
CA GLU A 99 -8.80 0.28 11.15
C GLU A 99 -7.75 1.27 11.67
N SER A 100 -6.60 0.76 12.11
CA SER A 100 -5.48 1.62 12.57
C SER A 100 -4.94 2.50 11.44
N TYR A 101 -4.89 1.95 10.21
CA TYR A 101 -4.47 2.69 9.03
C TYR A 101 -5.48 3.80 8.70
N GLN A 102 -6.77 3.47 8.70
CA GLN A 102 -7.82 4.45 8.41
C GLN A 102 -7.84 5.57 9.45
N ALA A 103 -7.70 5.25 10.74
CA ALA A 103 -7.61 6.25 11.80
C ALA A 103 -6.41 7.20 11.60
N ALA A 104 -5.26 6.68 11.13
CA ALA A 104 -4.10 7.51 10.81
C ALA A 104 -4.37 8.42 9.60
N VAL A 105 -5.05 7.93 8.56
CA VAL A 105 -5.48 8.74 7.41
C VAL A 105 -6.42 9.86 7.83
N ASP A 106 -7.41 9.56 8.66
CA ASP A 106 -8.39 10.54 9.14
C ASP A 106 -7.72 11.66 9.96
N ARG A 107 -6.80 11.28 10.86
CA ARG A 107 -5.99 12.24 11.64
C ARG A 107 -5.07 13.08 10.75
N LEU A 108 -4.45 12.46 9.75
CA LEU A 108 -3.58 13.16 8.80
C LEU A 108 -4.35 14.27 8.05
N GLN A 109 -5.63 14.04 7.75
CA GLN A 109 -6.50 15.03 7.12
C GLN A 109 -6.93 16.14 8.10
N ALA A 110 -7.15 15.79 9.38
CA ALA A 110 -7.59 16.74 10.40
C ALA A 110 -6.47 17.66 10.92
N GLU A 111 -5.25 17.14 11.09
CA GLU A 111 -4.19 17.81 11.86
C GLU A 111 -3.18 18.61 11.00
N ASP A 112 -3.33 18.65 9.67
CA ASP A 112 -2.36 19.25 8.71
C ASP A 112 -0.88 18.88 8.99
N VAL A 113 -0.63 17.66 9.44
CA VAL A 113 0.72 17.12 9.68
C VAL A 113 1.27 16.36 8.47
N ARG A 114 2.59 16.15 8.40
CA ARG A 114 3.24 15.47 7.25
C ARG A 114 3.02 13.96 7.24
N GLU A 115 2.94 13.35 8.41
CA GLU A 115 2.66 11.93 8.58
C GLU A 115 1.99 11.69 9.94
N VAL A 116 1.15 10.67 10.03
CA VAL A 116 0.57 10.16 11.28
C VAL A 116 0.85 8.67 11.32
N ASP A 117 1.49 8.20 12.39
CA ASP A 117 1.82 6.79 12.58
C ASP A 117 2.52 6.18 11.34
N GLY A 118 3.35 6.98 10.66
CA GLY A 118 4.08 6.57 9.45
C GLY A 118 3.26 6.56 8.16
N VAL A 119 1.98 6.93 8.19
CA VAL A 119 1.12 7.14 7.01
C VAL A 119 1.26 8.58 6.53
N LYS A 120 1.51 8.79 5.24
CA LYS A 120 1.72 10.11 4.61
C LYS A 120 0.70 10.48 3.54
N PHE A 121 -0.18 9.55 3.18
CA PHE A 121 -1.07 9.71 2.03
C PHE A 121 -2.28 10.57 2.39
N ARG A 122 -2.29 11.84 1.96
CA ARG A 122 -3.46 12.71 2.01
C ARG A 122 -4.34 12.39 0.80
N ASN A 123 -5.63 12.12 1.03
CA ASN A 123 -6.56 11.69 -0.03
C ASN A 123 -6.52 12.62 -1.26
N GLY A 124 -6.11 12.04 -2.39
CA GLY A 124 -6.31 12.55 -3.72
C GLY A 124 -6.62 11.39 -4.66
N GLY A 125 -7.83 10.83 -4.58
CA GLY A 125 -8.37 9.89 -5.57
C GLY A 125 -8.91 8.55 -5.04
N ILE A 126 -9.81 8.54 -4.05
CA ILE A 126 -10.61 7.35 -3.74
C ILE A 126 -12.08 7.77 -3.76
N THR A 127 -12.79 7.42 -4.83
CA THR A 127 -14.26 7.44 -4.86
C THR A 127 -14.79 6.27 -4.04
N GLU A 128 -15.97 6.45 -3.44
CA GLU A 128 -16.57 5.68 -2.33
C GLU A 128 -16.86 4.16 -2.58
N ASP A 129 -16.29 3.53 -3.59
CA ASP A 129 -16.60 2.14 -3.97
C ASP A 129 -15.56 1.09 -3.52
N ASP A 130 -14.48 1.51 -2.85
CA ASP A 130 -13.30 0.67 -2.61
C ASP A 130 -13.40 -0.19 -1.32
N SER A 131 -14.56 -0.81 -1.09
CA SER A 131 -14.83 -1.67 0.08
C SER A 131 -14.08 -3.02 0.07
N GLN A 132 -13.26 -3.28 -0.96
CA GLN A 132 -12.47 -4.50 -1.14
C GLN A 132 -10.97 -4.21 -1.20
N ARG A 133 -10.43 -3.56 -0.16
CA ARG A 133 -8.98 -3.50 0.01
C ARG A 133 -8.45 -4.81 0.58
N HIS A 134 -7.90 -5.65 -0.29
CA HIS A 134 -6.95 -6.67 0.11
C HIS A 134 -5.68 -6.01 0.61
N TYR A 135 -5.65 -5.67 1.90
CA TYR A 135 -4.39 -5.44 2.59
C TYR A 135 -3.58 -6.73 2.48
N CYS A 136 -2.39 -6.63 1.89
CA CYS A 136 -1.41 -7.70 1.99
C CYS A 136 -0.90 -7.71 3.43
N SER A 137 -1.69 -8.30 4.33
CA SER A 137 -1.16 -8.87 5.54
C SER A 137 -0.26 -10.01 5.09
N VAL A 138 1.00 -9.70 4.80
CA VAL A 138 2.04 -10.73 4.90
C VAL A 138 2.11 -11.02 6.39
N SER A 139 1.19 -11.88 6.86
CA SER A 139 1.34 -12.56 8.13
C SER A 139 2.75 -13.13 8.11
N ARG A 140 3.57 -12.71 9.07
CA ARG A 140 4.90 -13.27 9.29
C ARG A 140 4.73 -14.74 9.64
N SER A 141 4.62 -15.61 8.64
CA SER A 141 4.77 -17.05 8.81
C SER A 141 6.27 -17.35 8.83
N PHE A 142 6.95 -16.86 9.87
CA PHE A 142 8.21 -17.43 10.32
C PHE A 142 7.95 -18.00 11.71
N SER A 143 7.55 -19.27 11.72
CA SER A 143 7.61 -20.18 12.87
C SER A 143 8.14 -21.51 12.34
#